data_AF-A0AAV8YUL7-F1
#
_entry.id   AF-A0AAV8YUL7-F1
#
_cell.length_a   1.000
_cell.length_b   1.000
_cell.length_c   1.000
_cell.angle_alpha   90.00
_cell.angle_beta   90.00
_cell.angle_gamma   90.00
#
_symmetry.space_group_name_H-M   'P 1'
#
loop_
_entity.id
_entity.type
_entity.pdbx_description
1 polymer ?
#
loop_
_entity_poly.entity_id
_entity_poly.type
_entity_poly.pdbx_seq_one_letter_code
_entity_poly.pdbx_strand_id
1 'polypeptide(L)'
;MKGKIIFNTAEELLRSASQNSRLSLNRTHAGWLLIGAIMTLGIPVVKGLLPRMLLLWRNSFPRSAKELESEKARGDVFTWQVTLEGRAGALSAMHSFLQNCPELVNEDTNRRLLTPIESALAMLTNISSILKTYGQQLKAPAAMVRLRLCETLLLLHPQCYENSYTHLLRMLVAEFTLTENPANTTTSQLRSVCHADDSVILGTWLQETDHRTIEDQMEPNRRADGEHLQPNSAAGSGALEHDPCCLYRQIQMGELIPGPLPLGVAVIDISVLLFGQIFPRVTNKHRVQMLDHFRVYKARAQY
;
A
#
# COMPACT_ATOMS: atom_id res chain seq x y z
N MET A 1 -31.31 7.82 -1.09
CA MET A 1 -31.62 6.40 -0.78
C MET A 1 -30.70 5.37 -1.46
N LYS A 2 -30.08 5.63 -2.63
CA LYS A 2 -29.22 4.64 -3.33
C LYS A 2 -27.94 4.23 -2.57
N GLY A 3 -27.19 5.17 -1.98
CA GLY A 3 -25.95 4.87 -1.25
C GLY A 3 -26.14 3.89 -0.07
N LYS A 4 -27.26 4.00 0.66
CA LYS A 4 -27.60 3.07 1.74
C LYS A 4 -27.87 1.64 1.22
N ILE A 5 -28.50 1.51 0.05
CA ILE A 5 -28.77 0.21 -0.58
C ILE A 5 -27.44 -0.46 -0.96
N ILE A 6 -26.56 0.26 -1.65
CA ILE A 6 -25.25 -0.25 -2.06
C ILE A 6 -24.42 -0.65 -0.83
N PHE A 7 -24.45 0.17 0.23
CA PHE A 7 -23.74 -0.15 1.47
C PHE A 7 -24.26 -1.42 2.14
N ASN A 8 -25.59 -1.61 2.17
CA ASN A 8 -26.19 -2.82 2.73
C ASN A 8 -25.79 -4.07 1.92
N THR A 9 -25.78 -3.98 0.58
CA THR A 9 -25.30 -5.06 -0.29
C THR A 9 -23.82 -5.37 -0.02
N ALA A 10 -22.99 -4.34 0.14
CA ALA A 10 -21.58 -4.51 0.45
C ALA A 10 -21.36 -5.22 1.80
N GLU A 11 -22.09 -4.82 2.85
CA GLU A 11 -22.05 -5.51 4.15
C GLU A 11 -22.52 -6.96 4.07
N GLU A 12 -23.54 -7.26 3.27
CA GLU A 12 -24.04 -8.62 3.08
C GLU A 12 -23.01 -9.51 2.37
N LEU A 13 -22.31 -8.97 1.37
CA LEU A 13 -21.19 -9.66 0.72
C LEU A 13 -20.09 -9.99 1.73
N LEU A 14 -19.67 -9.02 2.55
CA LEU A 14 -18.65 -9.24 3.58
C LEU A 14 -19.10 -10.28 4.62
N ARG A 15 -20.35 -10.21 5.08
CA ARG A 15 -20.90 -11.16 6.06
C ARG A 15 -21.00 -12.58 5.51
N SER A 16 -21.34 -12.72 4.23
CA SER A 16 -21.49 -14.01 3.56
C SER A 16 -20.17 -14.55 2.98
N ALA A 17 -19.06 -13.82 3.11
CA ALA A 17 -17.76 -14.26 2.60
C ALA A 17 -17.31 -15.58 3.24
N SER A 18 -17.61 -15.82 4.52
CA SER A 18 -17.25 -17.07 5.21
C SER A 18 -18.20 -18.25 4.93
N GLN A 19 -19.33 -18.03 4.27
CA GLN A 19 -20.35 -19.06 4.05
C GLN A 19 -20.05 -19.99 2.87
N ASN A 20 -19.26 -19.53 1.89
CA ASN A 20 -18.90 -20.32 0.72
C ASN A 20 -17.45 -20.01 0.32
N SER A 21 -16.56 -20.98 0.56
CA SER A 21 -15.12 -20.84 0.31
C SER A 21 -14.80 -20.45 -1.14
N ARG A 22 -15.55 -20.93 -2.13
CA ARG A 22 -15.31 -20.61 -3.55
C ARG A 22 -15.59 -19.15 -3.88
N LEU A 23 -16.46 -18.49 -3.12
CA LEU A 23 -16.86 -17.10 -3.33
C LEU A 23 -16.26 -16.15 -2.30
N SER A 24 -15.54 -16.65 -1.29
CA SER A 24 -15.02 -15.84 -0.19
C SER A 24 -14.20 -14.65 -0.68
N LEU A 25 -13.24 -14.90 -1.57
CA LEU A 25 -12.36 -13.86 -2.09
C LEU A 25 -13.13 -12.81 -2.89
N ASN A 26 -13.96 -13.25 -3.84
CA ASN A 26 -14.76 -12.36 -4.68
C ASN A 26 -15.76 -11.51 -3.86
N ARG A 27 -16.38 -12.10 -2.84
CA ARG A 27 -17.29 -11.40 -1.93
C ARG A 27 -16.55 -10.37 -1.08
N THR A 28 -15.38 -10.72 -0.58
CA THR A 28 -14.51 -9.79 0.16
C THR A 28 -14.08 -8.61 -0.71
N HIS A 29 -13.59 -8.87 -1.92
CA HIS A 29 -13.20 -7.83 -2.87
C HIS A 29 -14.37 -6.93 -3.25
N ALA A 30 -15.48 -7.51 -3.70
CA ALA A 30 -16.66 -6.75 -4.10
C ALA A 30 -17.21 -5.91 -2.94
N GLY A 31 -17.31 -6.48 -1.73
CA GLY A 31 -17.78 -5.76 -0.54
C GLY A 31 -16.93 -4.53 -0.24
N TRP A 32 -15.60 -4.67 -0.20
CA TRP A 32 -14.72 -3.54 0.10
C TRP A 32 -14.60 -2.53 -1.05
N LEU A 33 -14.62 -2.96 -2.31
CA LEU A 33 -14.64 -2.07 -3.47
C LEU A 33 -15.90 -1.20 -3.46
N LEU A 34 -17.07 -1.78 -3.17
CA LEU A 34 -18.32 -1.02 -3.06
C LEU A 34 -18.26 -0.01 -1.90
N ILE A 35 -17.74 -0.39 -0.74
CA ILE A 35 -17.58 0.53 0.40
C ILE A 35 -16.62 1.67 0.03
N GLY A 36 -15.48 1.37 -0.60
CA GLY A 36 -14.52 2.38 -1.07
C GLY A 36 -15.13 3.35 -2.08
N ALA A 37 -15.91 2.84 -3.04
CA ALA A 37 -16.62 3.63 -4.03
C ALA A 37 -17.74 4.51 -3.42
N ILE A 38 -18.43 4.04 -2.38
CA ILE A 38 -19.45 4.85 -1.69
C ILE A 38 -18.86 6.14 -1.10
N MET A 39 -17.58 6.11 -0.67
CA MET A 39 -16.94 7.30 -0.10
C MET A 39 -16.83 8.45 -1.10
N THR A 40 -16.72 8.15 -2.40
CA THR A 40 -16.60 9.16 -3.46
C THR A 40 -17.90 9.92 -3.71
N LEU A 41 -19.02 9.44 -3.15
CA LEU A 41 -20.31 10.15 -3.16
C LEU A 41 -20.36 11.32 -2.16
N GLY A 42 -19.33 11.46 -1.33
CA GLY A 42 -19.15 12.60 -0.43
C GLY A 42 -20.00 12.59 0.84
N ILE A 43 -19.82 13.66 1.62
CA ILE A 43 -20.38 13.84 2.98
C ILE A 43 -21.90 13.58 3.06
N PRO A 44 -22.76 14.03 2.13
CA PRO A 44 -24.21 13.82 2.24
C PRO A 44 -24.62 12.35 2.32
N VAL A 45 -23.86 11.46 1.69
CA VAL A 45 -24.11 10.00 1.73
C VAL A 45 -23.38 9.36 2.90
N VAL A 46 -22.09 9.67 3.06
CA VAL A 46 -21.18 8.99 3.98
C VAL A 46 -21.51 9.26 5.44
N LYS A 47 -21.94 10.49 5.79
CA LYS A 47 -22.21 10.89 7.18
C LYS A 47 -23.18 9.95 7.90
N GLY A 48 -24.23 9.49 7.21
CA GLY A 48 -25.22 8.57 7.78
C GLY A 48 -24.74 7.12 7.90
N LEU A 49 -23.66 6.76 7.21
CA LEU A 49 -23.09 5.39 7.19
C LEU A 49 -21.86 5.26 8.09
N LEU A 50 -21.22 6.38 8.43
CA LEU A 50 -19.95 6.43 9.18
C LEU A 50 -19.93 5.60 10.47
N PRO A 51 -20.97 5.56 11.33
CA PRO A 51 -20.95 4.72 12.53
C PRO A 51 -20.79 3.23 12.23
N ARG A 52 -21.42 2.74 11.15
CA ARG A 52 -21.32 1.35 10.69
C ARG A 52 -19.95 1.09 10.04
N MET A 53 -19.46 2.03 9.25
CA MET A 53 -18.12 1.94 8.64
C MET A 53 -17.02 1.83 9.70
N LEU A 54 -17.03 2.69 10.72
CA LEU A 54 -16.07 2.65 11.83
C LEU A 54 -16.10 1.30 12.57
N LEU A 55 -17.26 0.66 12.68
CA LEU A 55 -17.38 -0.67 13.26
C LEU A 55 -16.78 -1.76 12.35
N LEU A 56 -17.08 -1.74 11.05
CA LEU A 56 -16.52 -2.68 10.07
C LEU A 56 -15.01 -2.61 10.04
N TRP A 57 -14.47 -1.40 9.95
CA TRP A 57 -13.05 -1.11 9.97
C TRP A 57 -12.37 -1.62 11.24
N ARG A 58 -12.91 -1.28 12.42
CA ARG A 58 -12.39 -1.79 13.70
C ARG A 58 -12.37 -3.31 13.75
N ASN A 59 -13.37 -3.97 13.18
CA ASN A 59 -13.49 -5.44 13.22
C ASN A 59 -12.65 -6.16 12.16
N SER A 60 -12.02 -5.43 11.23
CA SER A 60 -11.18 -6.02 10.18
C SER A 60 -9.77 -6.38 10.67
N PHE A 61 -9.35 -5.83 11.82
CA PHE A 61 -8.00 -5.95 12.36
C PHE A 61 -8.01 -6.62 13.74
N PRO A 62 -6.93 -7.34 14.10
CA PRO A 62 -6.80 -7.94 15.43
C PRO A 62 -6.71 -6.84 16.47
N ARG A 63 -7.45 -7.00 17.57
CA ARG A 63 -7.52 -6.03 18.68
C ARG A 63 -6.41 -6.24 19.70
N SER A 64 -5.68 -7.36 19.60
CA SER A 64 -4.55 -7.67 20.46
C SER A 64 -3.60 -8.68 19.81
N ALA A 65 -2.36 -8.75 20.31
CA ALA A 65 -1.41 -9.79 19.90
C ALA A 65 -1.97 -11.21 20.16
N LYS A 66 -2.74 -11.39 21.24
CA LYS A 66 -3.40 -12.67 21.55
C LYS A 66 -4.43 -13.07 20.48
N GLU A 67 -5.19 -12.11 19.97
CA GLU A 67 -6.15 -12.36 18.89
C GLU A 67 -5.43 -12.70 17.59
N LEU A 68 -4.34 -12.00 17.28
CA LEU A 68 -3.51 -12.33 16.11
C LEU A 68 -2.92 -13.75 16.18
N GLU A 69 -2.40 -14.17 17.34
CA GLU A 69 -1.92 -15.55 17.52
C GLU A 69 -3.06 -16.56 17.44
N SER A 70 -4.27 -16.21 17.89
CA SER A 70 -5.45 -17.06 17.72
C SER A 70 -5.88 -17.20 16.26
N GLU A 71 -5.76 -16.15 15.45
CA GLU A 71 -6.00 -16.23 14.00
C GLU A 71 -4.95 -17.12 13.33
N LYS A 72 -3.69 -16.97 13.73
CA LYS A 72 -2.56 -17.77 13.23
C LYS A 72 -2.71 -19.26 13.51
N ALA A 73 -3.19 -19.61 14.69
CA ALA A 73 -3.42 -21.01 15.06
C ALA A 73 -4.61 -21.66 14.32
N ARG A 74 -5.53 -20.86 13.76
CA ARG A 74 -6.78 -21.36 13.16
C ARG A 74 -6.82 -21.29 11.63
N GLY A 75 -6.05 -20.39 11.03
CA GLY A 75 -6.08 -20.14 9.59
C GLY A 75 -5.27 -21.14 8.78
N ASP A 76 -5.81 -21.58 7.65
CA ASP A 76 -5.03 -22.13 6.54
C ASP A 76 -4.56 -21.00 5.60
N VAL A 77 -3.83 -21.34 4.54
CA VAL A 77 -3.33 -20.36 3.56
C VAL A 77 -4.47 -19.54 2.97
N PHE A 78 -5.58 -20.19 2.62
CA PHE A 78 -6.72 -19.54 1.99
C PHE A 78 -7.43 -18.57 2.94
N THR A 79 -7.65 -18.98 4.20
CA THR A 79 -8.24 -18.13 5.24
C THR A 79 -7.37 -16.89 5.46
N TRP A 80 -6.05 -17.06 5.49
CA TRP A 80 -5.11 -15.94 5.57
C TRP A 80 -5.16 -15.03 4.36
N GLN A 81 -5.25 -15.58 3.15
CA GLN A 81 -5.39 -14.79 1.92
C GLN A 81 -6.64 -13.92 1.99
N VAL A 82 -7.81 -14.51 2.27
CA VAL A 82 -9.08 -13.76 2.38
C VAL A 82 -9.01 -12.71 3.49
N THR A 83 -8.35 -13.01 4.61
CA THR A 83 -8.17 -12.09 5.73
C THR A 83 -7.32 -10.88 5.35
N LEU A 84 -6.17 -11.10 4.69
CA LEU A 84 -5.28 -10.02 4.24
C LEU A 84 -5.94 -9.14 3.17
N GLU A 85 -6.66 -9.76 2.24
CA GLU A 85 -7.43 -9.06 1.20
C GLU A 85 -8.55 -8.21 1.81
N GLY A 86 -9.22 -8.72 2.84
CA GLY A 86 -10.21 -7.95 3.61
C GLY A 86 -9.59 -6.76 4.35
N ARG A 87 -8.40 -6.94 4.94
CA ARG A 87 -7.65 -5.88 5.62
C ARG A 87 -7.17 -4.79 4.66
N ALA A 88 -6.67 -5.18 3.50
CA ALA A 88 -6.33 -4.25 2.43
C ALA A 88 -7.56 -3.47 1.97
N GLY A 89 -8.69 -4.14 1.73
CA GLY A 89 -9.95 -3.50 1.36
C GLY A 89 -10.47 -2.51 2.40
N ALA A 90 -10.34 -2.84 3.70
CA ALA A 90 -10.70 -1.94 4.79
C ALA A 90 -9.84 -0.67 4.79
N LEU A 91 -8.51 -0.78 4.63
CA LEU A 91 -7.61 0.37 4.52
C LEU A 91 -7.88 1.19 3.25
N SER A 92 -8.14 0.56 2.11
CA SER A 92 -8.54 1.27 0.88
C SER A 92 -9.81 2.09 1.08
N ALA A 93 -10.79 1.55 1.81
CA ALA A 93 -12.02 2.27 2.15
C ALA A 93 -11.77 3.42 3.13
N MET A 94 -10.87 3.26 4.11
CA MET A 94 -10.44 4.36 4.99
C MET A 94 -9.74 5.47 4.20
N HIS A 95 -8.80 5.11 3.31
CA HIS A 95 -8.15 6.06 2.41
C HIS A 95 -9.19 6.85 1.60
N SER A 96 -10.14 6.15 0.96
CA SER A 96 -11.21 6.80 0.19
C SER A 96 -12.07 7.73 1.06
N PHE A 97 -12.35 7.36 2.32
CA PHE A 97 -13.04 8.22 3.28
C PHE A 97 -12.24 9.48 3.60
N LEU A 98 -10.96 9.36 3.93
CA LEU A 98 -10.08 10.49 4.26
C LEU A 98 -9.95 11.46 3.08
N GLN A 99 -9.85 10.93 1.86
CA GLN A 99 -9.72 11.74 0.65
C GLN A 99 -11.01 12.49 0.29
N ASN A 100 -12.17 11.82 0.37
CA ASN A 100 -13.43 12.37 -0.14
C ASN A 100 -14.31 13.02 0.92
N CYS A 101 -14.04 12.79 2.21
CA CYS A 101 -14.82 13.30 3.33
C CYS A 101 -13.96 13.89 4.46
N PRO A 102 -12.95 14.75 4.17
CA PRO A 102 -12.04 15.27 5.21
C PRO A 102 -12.75 16.04 6.32
N GLU A 103 -13.87 16.72 6.02
CA GLU A 103 -14.67 17.47 7.01
C GLU A 103 -15.33 16.58 8.08
N LEU A 104 -15.46 15.27 7.83
CA LEU A 104 -15.98 14.31 8.81
C LEU A 104 -14.89 13.82 9.77
N VAL A 105 -13.62 14.15 9.53
CA VAL A 105 -12.48 13.71 10.34
C VAL A 105 -12.25 14.69 11.50
N ASN A 106 -13.12 14.61 12.51
CA ASN A 106 -12.92 15.28 13.80
C ASN A 106 -12.04 14.44 14.75
N GLU A 107 -11.72 14.96 15.94
CA GLU A 107 -10.87 14.27 16.92
C GLU A 107 -11.37 12.88 17.31
N ASP A 108 -12.69 12.69 17.49
CA ASP A 108 -13.28 11.38 17.81
C ASP A 108 -13.10 10.40 16.65
N THR A 109 -13.45 10.83 15.44
CA THR A 109 -13.36 10.00 14.24
C THR A 109 -11.91 9.63 13.96
N ASN A 110 -11.00 10.59 14.09
CA ASN A 110 -9.57 10.35 13.93
C ASN A 110 -9.04 9.33 14.95
N ARG A 111 -9.40 9.46 16.24
CA ARG A 111 -9.03 8.48 17.27
C ARG A 111 -9.54 7.08 16.94
N ARG A 112 -10.78 6.98 16.46
CA ARG A 112 -11.41 5.70 16.09
C ARG A 112 -10.82 5.09 14.82
N LEU A 113 -10.27 5.91 13.92
CA LEU A 113 -9.53 5.46 12.73
C LEU A 113 -8.12 4.98 13.10
N LEU A 114 -7.44 5.66 14.03
CA LEU A 114 -6.08 5.29 14.42
C LEU A 114 -6.01 3.89 15.03
N THR A 115 -7.00 3.47 15.82
CA THR A 115 -7.02 2.12 16.43
C THR A 115 -6.81 0.99 15.40
N PRO A 116 -7.65 0.83 14.35
CA PRO A 116 -7.42 -0.21 13.35
C PRO A 116 -6.15 0.02 12.50
N ILE A 117 -5.72 1.27 12.29
CA ILE A 117 -4.48 1.58 11.56
C ILE A 117 -3.25 1.09 12.35
N GLU A 118 -3.19 1.36 13.64
CA GLU A 118 -2.13 0.87 14.54
C GLU A 118 -2.17 -0.66 14.65
N SER A 119 -3.36 -1.27 14.72
CA SER A 119 -3.51 -2.73 14.66
C SER A 119 -2.98 -3.32 13.34
N ALA A 120 -3.20 -2.64 12.20
CA ALA A 120 -2.65 -3.07 10.92
C ALA A 120 -1.12 -3.05 10.91
N LEU A 121 -0.51 -1.98 11.44
CA LEU A 121 0.94 -1.87 11.58
C LEU A 121 1.52 -2.95 12.52
N ALA A 122 0.87 -3.17 13.67
CA ALA A 122 1.29 -4.19 14.63
C ALA A 122 1.22 -5.60 14.01
N MET A 123 0.16 -5.89 13.24
CA MET A 123 0.04 -7.13 12.49
C MET A 123 1.16 -7.27 11.45
N LEU A 124 1.41 -6.23 10.65
CA LEU A 124 2.45 -6.24 9.62
C LEU A 124 3.85 -6.46 10.20
N THR A 125 4.12 -5.91 11.39
CA THR A 125 5.40 -6.13 12.10
C THR A 125 5.62 -7.61 12.46
N ASN A 126 4.54 -8.38 12.65
CA ASN A 126 4.57 -9.79 13.02
C ASN A 126 4.27 -10.76 11.85
N ILE A 127 3.98 -10.23 10.66
CA ILE A 127 3.53 -11.01 9.50
C ILE A 127 4.62 -11.95 8.98
N SER A 128 5.90 -11.63 9.20
CA SER A 128 7.03 -12.45 8.73
C SER A 128 6.96 -13.89 9.24
N SER A 129 6.43 -14.11 10.45
CA SER A 129 6.23 -15.46 10.99
C SER A 129 5.18 -16.26 10.21
N ILE A 130 4.12 -15.60 9.73
CA ILE A 130 3.06 -16.19 8.92
C ILE A 130 3.57 -16.45 7.50
N LEU A 131 4.32 -15.50 6.92
CA LEU A 131 4.92 -15.66 5.60
C LEU A 131 5.94 -16.81 5.55
N LYS A 132 6.68 -17.06 6.64
CA LYS A 132 7.57 -18.23 6.75
C LYS A 132 6.80 -19.55 6.72
N THR A 133 5.61 -19.60 7.34
CA THR A 133 4.78 -20.82 7.39
C THR A 133 4.10 -21.12 6.06
N TYR A 134 3.53 -20.12 5.38
CA TYR A 134 2.68 -20.33 4.20
C TYR A 134 3.33 -19.92 2.87
N GLY A 135 4.51 -19.30 2.90
CA GLY A 135 5.34 -19.07 1.72
C GLY A 135 4.83 -17.96 0.78
N GLN A 136 5.03 -18.19 -0.53
CA GLN A 136 4.90 -17.18 -1.59
C GLN A 136 3.46 -16.67 -1.79
N GLN A 137 2.44 -17.49 -1.50
CA GLN A 137 1.03 -17.15 -1.75
C GLN A 137 0.54 -15.95 -0.94
N LEU A 138 1.08 -15.73 0.26
CA LEU A 138 0.68 -14.62 1.13
C LEU A 138 1.53 -13.36 0.96
N LYS A 139 2.60 -13.41 0.15
CA LYS A 139 3.48 -12.24 -0.04
C LYS A 139 2.73 -11.07 -0.70
N ALA A 140 1.99 -11.34 -1.77
CA ALA A 140 1.26 -10.29 -2.49
C ALA A 140 0.13 -9.68 -1.64
N PRO A 141 -0.75 -10.47 -1.01
CA PRO A 141 -1.77 -9.94 -0.10
C PRO A 141 -1.18 -9.13 1.07
N ALA A 142 -0.06 -9.57 1.66
CA ALA A 142 0.60 -8.83 2.73
C ALA A 142 1.19 -7.49 2.22
N ALA A 143 1.83 -7.49 1.06
CA ALA A 143 2.33 -6.28 0.41
C ALA A 143 1.20 -5.31 0.06
N MET A 144 0.04 -5.81 -0.38
CA MET A 144 -1.15 -5.01 -0.63
C MET A 144 -1.64 -4.33 0.66
N VAL A 145 -1.68 -5.02 1.81
CA VAL A 145 -2.01 -4.37 3.10
C VAL A 145 -1.02 -3.24 3.43
N ARG A 146 0.28 -3.45 3.18
CA ARG A 146 1.30 -2.39 3.42
C ARG A 146 1.09 -1.18 2.52
N LEU A 147 0.84 -1.41 1.22
CA LEU A 147 0.51 -0.35 0.28
C LEU A 147 -0.64 0.51 0.82
N ARG A 148 -1.76 -0.13 1.20
CA ARG A 148 -2.95 0.60 1.69
C ARG A 148 -2.73 1.29 3.02
N LEU A 149 -1.93 0.70 3.91
CA LEU A 149 -1.56 1.32 5.16
C LEU A 149 -0.79 2.62 4.89
N CYS A 150 0.21 2.57 4.00
CA CYS A 150 1.02 3.74 3.67
C CYS A 150 0.19 4.83 2.98
N GLU A 151 -0.65 4.47 2.00
CA GLU A 151 -1.60 5.39 1.37
C GLU A 151 -2.50 6.09 2.41
N THR A 152 -3.07 5.33 3.34
CA THR A 152 -3.96 5.87 4.39
C THR A 152 -3.21 6.83 5.32
N LEU A 153 -1.98 6.50 5.71
CA LEU A 153 -1.15 7.31 6.60
C LEU A 153 -0.70 8.63 5.97
N LEU A 154 -0.49 8.66 4.64
CA LEU A 154 -0.14 9.89 3.92
C LEU A 154 -1.27 10.92 3.94
N LEU A 155 -2.54 10.48 4.04
CA LEU A 155 -3.70 11.39 4.16
C LEU A 155 -3.95 11.87 5.59
N LEU A 156 -3.28 11.29 6.59
CA LEU A 156 -3.40 11.69 7.98
C LEU A 156 -2.28 12.66 8.37
N HIS A 157 -2.59 13.58 9.29
CA HIS A 157 -1.57 14.45 9.85
C HIS A 157 -0.51 13.61 10.61
N PRO A 158 0.80 13.77 10.35
CA PRO A 158 1.84 12.97 10.98
C PRO A 158 1.78 12.90 12.50
N GLN A 159 1.37 14.00 13.14
CA GLN A 159 1.25 14.08 14.60
C GLN A 159 0.26 13.06 15.19
N CYS A 160 -0.67 12.54 14.38
CA CYS A 160 -1.66 11.58 14.83
C CYS A 160 -1.07 10.19 15.10
N TYR A 161 0.10 9.87 14.54
CA TYR A 161 0.71 8.54 14.62
C TYR A 161 2.19 8.56 15.01
N GLU A 162 2.63 9.59 15.75
CA GLU A 162 4.03 9.74 16.18
C GLU A 162 4.56 8.54 16.98
N ASN A 163 3.71 7.94 17.80
CA ASN A 163 4.03 6.74 18.57
C ASN A 163 4.41 5.53 17.71
N SER A 164 4.01 5.55 16.43
CA SER A 164 4.24 4.49 15.47
C SER A 164 5.47 4.71 14.59
N TYR A 165 6.12 5.88 14.65
CA TYR A 165 7.24 6.24 13.76
C TYR A 165 8.38 5.22 13.76
N THR A 166 8.79 4.71 14.91
CA THR A 166 9.90 3.73 14.99
C THR A 166 9.56 2.44 14.24
N HIS A 167 8.32 1.95 14.37
CA HIS A 167 7.87 0.73 13.70
C HIS A 167 7.66 0.96 12.20
N LEU A 168 7.07 2.12 11.84
CA LEU A 168 6.88 2.53 10.46
C LEU A 168 8.23 2.65 9.75
N LEU A 169 9.19 3.40 10.31
CA LEU A 169 10.51 3.57 9.69
C LEU A 169 11.20 2.22 9.46
N ARG A 170 11.14 1.30 10.41
CA ARG A 170 11.69 -0.05 10.21
C ARG A 170 11.03 -0.79 9.04
N MET A 171 9.70 -0.74 8.96
CA MET A 171 8.94 -1.36 7.88
C MET A 171 9.27 -0.73 6.52
N LEU A 172 9.25 0.60 6.43
CA LEU A 172 9.50 1.35 5.20
C LEU A 172 10.92 1.12 4.68
N VAL A 173 11.92 1.16 5.58
CA VAL A 173 13.32 0.89 5.25
C VAL A 173 13.48 -0.52 4.69
N ALA A 174 12.85 -1.53 5.29
CA ALA A 174 12.93 -2.91 4.80
C ALA A 174 12.40 -3.05 3.36
N GLU A 175 11.37 -2.27 2.99
CA GLU A 175 10.79 -2.28 1.65
C GLU A 175 11.76 -1.70 0.61
N PHE A 176 12.19 -0.43 0.75
CA PHE A 176 13.03 0.20 -0.30
C PHE A 176 14.52 -0.20 -0.23
N THR A 177 14.97 -0.88 0.84
CA THR A 177 16.29 -1.55 0.85
C THR A 177 16.22 -2.99 0.35
N LEU A 178 15.04 -3.45 -0.05
CA LEU A 178 14.81 -4.77 -0.64
C LEU A 178 15.21 -5.94 0.28
N THR A 179 15.23 -5.71 1.60
CA THR A 179 15.65 -6.72 2.59
C THR A 179 14.76 -7.96 2.52
N GLU A 180 13.46 -7.79 2.23
CA GLU A 180 12.49 -8.89 2.13
C GLU A 180 12.18 -9.33 0.69
N ASN A 181 12.51 -8.49 -0.31
CA ASN A 181 12.16 -8.75 -1.71
C ASN A 181 13.26 -8.27 -2.69
N PRO A 182 14.40 -8.97 -2.77
CA PRO A 182 15.55 -8.56 -3.58
C PRO A 182 15.28 -8.57 -5.10
N ALA A 183 14.17 -9.17 -5.56
CA ALA A 183 13.82 -9.22 -6.98
C ALA A 183 13.17 -7.92 -7.49
N ASN A 184 12.63 -7.07 -6.61
CA ASN A 184 11.95 -5.83 -7.00
C ASN A 184 12.92 -4.66 -6.98
N THR A 185 13.75 -4.51 -8.01
CA THR A 185 14.79 -3.47 -8.05
C THR A 185 14.35 -2.15 -8.69
N THR A 186 13.07 -2.03 -9.07
CA THR A 186 12.56 -0.91 -9.86
C THR A 186 11.63 0.01 -9.07
N THR A 187 11.68 1.30 -9.40
CA THR A 187 10.82 2.38 -8.85
C THR A 187 10.30 3.22 -10.02
N SER A 188 9.12 3.85 -9.90
CA SER A 188 8.66 4.79 -10.91
C SER A 188 9.22 6.22 -10.73
N GLN A 189 9.86 6.49 -9.59
CA GLN A 189 10.28 7.84 -9.20
C GLN A 189 11.58 8.30 -9.87
N LEU A 190 12.39 7.40 -10.45
CA LEU A 190 13.68 7.78 -11.06
C LEU A 190 13.53 8.86 -12.12
N ARG A 191 12.44 8.84 -12.89
CA ARG A 191 12.15 9.87 -13.89
C ARG A 191 11.92 11.26 -13.30
N SER A 192 11.31 11.35 -12.11
CA SER A 192 11.04 12.63 -11.45
C SER A 192 12.21 13.13 -10.60
N VAL A 193 13.08 12.21 -10.13
CA VAL A 193 14.17 12.55 -9.21
C VAL A 193 15.56 12.65 -9.85
N CYS A 194 15.77 12.08 -11.03
CA CYS A 194 17.06 12.09 -11.73
C CYS A 194 16.97 12.92 -13.01
N HIS A 195 18.01 13.71 -13.29
CA HIS A 195 18.17 14.38 -14.58
C HIS A 195 18.49 13.35 -15.66
N ALA A 196 18.22 13.65 -16.93
CA ALA A 196 18.56 12.77 -18.04
C ALA A 196 20.07 12.42 -18.06
N ASP A 197 20.92 13.37 -17.66
CA ASP A 197 22.37 13.20 -17.57
C ASP A 197 22.82 12.29 -16.42
N ASP A 198 21.99 12.10 -15.39
CA ASP A 198 22.28 11.19 -14.28
C ASP A 198 22.16 9.71 -14.70
N SER A 199 21.67 9.44 -15.91
CA SER A 199 21.58 8.10 -16.49
C SER A 199 22.93 7.37 -16.50
N VAL A 200 24.05 8.10 -16.62
CA VAL A 200 25.41 7.57 -16.53
C VAL A 200 25.69 6.96 -15.14
N ILE A 201 25.20 7.60 -14.08
CA ILE A 201 25.37 7.15 -12.69
C ILE A 201 24.59 5.84 -12.45
N LEU A 202 23.46 5.68 -13.13
CA LEU A 202 22.58 4.52 -13.01
C LEU A 202 22.99 3.33 -13.90
N GLY A 203 24.10 3.44 -14.65
CA GLY A 203 24.64 2.34 -15.47
C GLY A 203 23.81 2.01 -16.71
N THR A 204 22.92 2.90 -17.13
CA THR A 204 22.03 2.72 -18.31
C THR A 204 22.79 2.41 -19.61
N TRP A 205 24.01 2.93 -19.76
CA TRP A 205 24.88 2.70 -20.93
C TRP A 205 25.40 1.26 -21.06
N LEU A 206 25.29 0.43 -20.02
CA LEU A 206 25.80 -0.95 -20.00
C LEU A 206 24.77 -2.00 -20.48
N GLN A 207 23.56 -1.58 -20.86
CA GLN A 207 22.48 -2.47 -21.29
C GLN A 207 22.01 -2.16 -22.72
N GLU A 208 22.95 -2.09 -23.68
CA GLU A 208 22.56 -2.24 -25.08
C GLU A 208 22.17 -3.70 -25.31
N THR A 209 20.86 -3.95 -25.45
CA THR A 209 20.32 -5.25 -25.84
C THR A 209 20.13 -5.29 -27.36
N ASP A 210 20.28 -6.47 -27.97
CA ASP A 210 20.02 -6.70 -29.40
C ASP A 210 18.57 -6.39 -29.82
N HIS A 211 17.68 -6.18 -28.85
CA HIS A 211 16.25 -5.93 -29.03
C HIS A 211 15.80 -4.55 -28.56
N ARG A 212 16.74 -3.60 -28.36
CA ARG A 212 16.47 -2.24 -27.87
C ARG A 212 15.30 -1.57 -28.59
N THR A 213 15.20 -1.69 -29.91
CA THR A 213 14.11 -1.11 -30.70
C THR A 213 12.73 -1.70 -30.41
N ILE A 214 12.64 -2.97 -29.99
CA ILE A 214 11.40 -3.61 -29.57
C ILE A 214 11.04 -3.19 -28.14
N GLU A 215 12.03 -3.16 -27.24
CA GLU A 215 11.86 -2.68 -25.86
C GLU A 215 11.40 -1.20 -25.85
N ASP A 216 11.97 -0.38 -26.71
CA ASP A 216 11.61 1.01 -26.97
C ASP A 216 10.15 1.20 -27.42
N GLN A 217 9.63 0.27 -28.22
CA GLN A 217 8.24 0.30 -28.69
C GLN A 217 7.25 -0.22 -27.64
N MET A 218 7.68 -1.13 -26.77
CA MET A 218 6.84 -1.74 -25.73
C MET A 218 6.75 -0.90 -24.45
N GLU A 219 7.74 -0.06 -24.16
CA GLU A 219 7.87 0.70 -22.91
C GLU A 219 8.08 2.23 -23.16
N PRO A 220 7.20 2.91 -23.95
CA PRO A 220 7.41 4.29 -24.36
C PRO A 220 7.48 5.30 -23.19
N ASN A 221 6.89 4.95 -22.05
CA ASN A 221 6.83 5.78 -20.85
C ASN A 221 8.09 5.76 -19.97
N ARG A 222 9.03 4.83 -20.23
CA ARG A 222 10.34 4.77 -19.54
C ARG A 222 11.36 5.78 -20.08
N ARG A 223 10.99 6.56 -21.10
CA ARG A 223 11.82 7.66 -21.63
C ARG A 223 11.67 8.88 -20.72
N ALA A 224 12.72 9.16 -19.95
CA ALA A 224 12.89 10.46 -19.31
C ALA A 224 13.54 11.38 -20.37
N ASP A 225 12.75 12.29 -20.95
CA ASP A 225 13.17 13.36 -21.88
C ASP A 225 14.42 13.04 -22.72
N GLY A 226 14.30 12.11 -23.69
CA GLY A 226 15.39 11.69 -24.57
C GLY A 226 15.22 10.31 -25.25
N GLU A 227 16.27 9.84 -25.94
CA GLU A 227 16.35 8.55 -26.67
C GLU A 227 16.75 7.34 -25.80
N HIS A 228 16.92 7.52 -24.49
CA HIS A 228 17.46 6.48 -23.61
C HIS A 228 16.39 5.93 -22.65
N LEU A 229 16.22 4.60 -22.67
CA LEU A 229 15.43 3.86 -21.71
C LEU A 229 16.10 3.92 -20.33
N GLN A 230 15.32 4.15 -19.27
CA GLN A 230 15.78 3.95 -17.90
C GLN A 230 15.45 2.50 -17.47
N PRO A 231 16.42 1.56 -17.49
CA PRO A 231 16.13 0.14 -17.28
C PRO A 231 15.67 -0.17 -15.86
N ASN A 232 16.10 0.62 -14.88
CA ASN A 232 15.69 0.51 -13.48
C ASN A 232 14.41 1.29 -13.15
N SER A 233 13.83 1.99 -14.13
CA SER A 233 12.57 2.70 -13.97
C SER A 233 11.41 1.80 -14.36
N ALA A 234 10.39 1.78 -13.51
CA ALA A 234 9.10 1.18 -13.82
C ALA A 234 8.05 2.24 -14.20
N ALA A 235 8.48 3.46 -14.52
CA ALA A 235 7.59 4.54 -14.94
C ALA A 235 6.77 4.13 -16.17
N GLY A 236 5.44 4.16 -16.02
CA GLY A 236 4.48 3.81 -17.06
C GLY A 236 4.31 2.31 -17.35
N SER A 237 4.78 1.44 -16.46
CA SER A 237 4.43 0.00 -16.43
C SER A 237 3.04 -0.29 -15.86
N GLY A 238 2.17 0.73 -15.75
CA GLY A 238 0.88 0.57 -15.10
C GLY A 238 -0.15 -0.18 -15.95
N ALA A 239 -1.15 -0.74 -15.28
CA ALA A 239 -2.24 -1.51 -15.88
C ALA A 239 -3.39 -1.65 -14.88
N LEU A 240 -4.63 -1.71 -15.37
CA LEU A 240 -5.85 -1.71 -14.54
C LEU A 240 -5.91 -2.93 -13.58
N GLU A 241 -5.36 -4.06 -14.00
CA GLU A 241 -5.30 -5.29 -13.20
C GLU A 241 -4.40 -5.19 -11.96
N HIS A 242 -3.47 -4.22 -11.91
CA HIS A 242 -2.58 -4.08 -10.78
C HIS A 242 -3.29 -3.59 -9.52
N ASP A 243 -4.37 -2.82 -9.66
CA ASP A 243 -5.17 -2.37 -8.52
C ASP A 243 -6.64 -2.07 -8.91
N PRO A 244 -7.61 -2.89 -8.46
CA PRO A 244 -9.03 -2.68 -8.76
C PRO A 244 -9.63 -1.42 -8.13
N CYS A 245 -8.95 -0.75 -7.19
CA CYS A 245 -9.39 0.54 -6.66
C CYS A 245 -9.35 1.65 -7.71
N CYS A 246 -8.66 1.46 -8.84
CA CYS A 246 -8.69 2.37 -9.99
C CYS A 246 -10.12 2.59 -10.54
N LEU A 247 -11.06 1.69 -10.25
CA LEU A 247 -12.46 1.81 -10.68
C LEU A 247 -13.22 2.97 -10.01
N TYR A 248 -12.76 3.42 -8.83
CA TYR A 248 -13.42 4.52 -8.10
C TYR A 248 -12.45 5.62 -7.67
N ARG A 249 -11.13 5.38 -7.66
CA ARG A 249 -10.15 6.41 -7.39
C ARG A 249 -9.97 7.30 -8.62
N GLN A 250 -9.87 8.60 -8.38
CA GLN A 250 -9.54 9.56 -9.43
C GLN A 250 -8.06 9.46 -9.78
N ILE A 251 -7.75 9.61 -11.07
CA ILE A 251 -6.38 9.77 -11.57
C ILE A 251 -5.86 11.12 -11.06
N GLN A 252 -4.70 11.13 -10.41
CA GLN A 252 -4.11 12.37 -9.91
C GLN A 252 -3.59 13.22 -11.08
N MET A 253 -3.67 14.55 -10.94
CA MET A 253 -3.13 15.47 -11.95
C MET A 253 -1.62 15.25 -12.08
N GLY A 254 -1.15 14.91 -13.28
CA GLY A 254 0.26 14.60 -13.56
C GLY A 254 0.66 13.14 -13.35
N GLU A 255 -0.28 12.26 -12.99
CA GLU A 255 -0.02 10.82 -12.91
C GLU A 255 0.17 10.24 -14.32
N LEU A 256 1.21 9.41 -14.48
CA LEU A 256 1.55 8.80 -15.77
C LEU A 256 0.53 7.69 -16.10
N ILE A 257 -0.06 7.78 -17.29
CA ILE A 257 -0.92 6.73 -17.85
C ILE A 257 -0.04 5.81 -18.71
N PRO A 258 -0.20 4.48 -18.62
CA PRO A 258 -1.23 3.78 -17.86
C PRO A 258 -0.91 3.72 -16.36
N GLY A 259 -1.95 3.80 -15.53
CA GLY A 259 -1.93 3.43 -14.12
C GLY A 259 -2.92 2.28 -13.87
N PRO A 260 -2.97 1.70 -12.66
CA PRO A 260 -2.05 1.73 -11.52
C PRO A 260 -0.74 0.94 -11.75
N LEU A 261 0.31 1.27 -11.01
CA LEU A 261 1.62 0.60 -11.08
C LEU A 261 1.58 -0.85 -10.54
N PRO A 262 2.48 -1.74 -10.99
CA PRO A 262 2.64 -3.06 -10.39
C PRO A 262 2.87 -2.97 -8.88
N LEU A 263 2.26 -3.89 -8.11
CA LEU A 263 2.27 -3.85 -6.64
C LEU A 263 3.67 -3.69 -6.04
N GLY A 264 4.67 -4.38 -6.61
CA GLY A 264 6.06 -4.29 -6.14
C GLY A 264 6.64 -2.88 -6.22
N VAL A 265 6.35 -2.18 -7.31
CA VAL A 265 6.80 -0.81 -7.57
C VAL A 265 6.02 0.17 -6.67
N ALA A 266 4.70 0.02 -6.62
CA ALA A 266 3.82 0.87 -5.83
C ALA A 266 4.17 0.86 -4.33
N VAL A 267 4.51 -0.31 -3.78
CA VAL A 267 4.93 -0.44 -2.37
C VAL A 267 6.26 0.27 -2.10
N ILE A 268 7.23 0.19 -3.02
CA ILE A 268 8.52 0.89 -2.87
C ILE A 268 8.28 2.39 -2.91
N ASP A 269 7.56 2.88 -3.92
CA ASP A 269 7.33 4.30 -4.14
C ASP A 269 6.59 4.94 -2.97
N ILE A 270 5.49 4.33 -2.52
CA ILE A 270 4.73 4.83 -1.37
C ILE A 270 5.57 4.78 -0.07
N SER A 271 6.46 3.78 0.05
CA SER A 271 7.32 3.65 1.23
C SER A 271 8.36 4.77 1.29
N VAL A 272 8.94 5.13 0.15
CA VAL A 272 9.87 6.28 0.02
C VAL A 272 9.15 7.59 0.36
N LEU A 273 7.93 7.79 -0.15
CA LEU A 273 7.13 8.98 0.14
C LEU A 273 6.83 9.12 1.64
N LEU A 274 6.30 8.06 2.26
CA LEU A 274 5.97 8.08 3.69
C LEU A 274 7.21 8.19 4.56
N PHE A 275 8.33 7.59 4.15
CA PHE A 275 9.63 7.78 4.81
C PHE A 275 10.05 9.25 4.78
N GLY A 276 9.95 9.93 3.63
CA GLY A 276 10.24 11.35 3.49
C GLY A 276 9.38 12.24 4.39
N GLN A 277 8.13 11.85 4.65
CA GLN A 277 7.23 12.54 5.58
C GLN A 277 7.61 12.28 7.06
N ILE A 278 7.97 11.05 7.43
CA ILE A 278 8.22 10.70 8.84
C ILE A 278 9.65 11.02 9.28
N PHE A 279 10.64 10.79 8.42
CA PHE A 279 12.06 10.89 8.78
C PHE A 279 12.46 12.25 9.38
N PRO A 280 12.02 13.41 8.86
CA PRO A 280 12.39 14.71 9.46
C PRO A 280 11.81 14.94 10.86
N ARG A 281 10.77 14.19 11.24
CA ARG A 281 10.00 14.36 12.48
C ARG A 281 10.53 13.53 13.64
N VAL A 282 11.44 12.59 13.39
CA VAL A 282 12.08 11.81 14.47
C VAL A 282 13.28 12.55 15.08
N THR A 283 13.65 12.17 16.30
CA THR A 283 14.76 12.78 17.03
C THR A 283 16.06 12.75 16.21
N ASN A 284 16.93 13.76 16.38
CA ASN A 284 18.21 13.81 15.68
C ASN A 284 19.06 12.55 15.92
N LYS A 285 19.06 12.04 17.16
CA LYS A 285 19.72 10.77 17.51
C LYS A 285 19.25 9.61 16.63
N HIS A 286 17.94 9.45 16.44
CA HIS A 286 17.40 8.37 15.61
C HIS A 286 17.70 8.57 14.12
N ARG A 287 17.66 9.81 13.63
CA ARG A 287 18.04 10.14 12.24
C ARG A 287 19.48 9.74 11.93
N VAL A 288 20.43 10.13 12.79
CA VAL A 288 21.85 9.79 12.63
C VAL A 288 22.05 8.27 12.61
N GLN A 289 21.45 7.56 13.57
CA GLN A 289 21.54 6.09 13.64
C GLN A 289 21.04 5.41 12.35
N MET A 290 19.95 5.90 11.77
CA MET A 290 19.40 5.33 10.55
C MET A 290 20.24 5.67 9.31
N LEU A 291 20.82 6.87 9.25
CA LEU A 291 21.75 7.24 8.18
C LEU A 291 23.04 6.40 8.24
N ASP A 292 23.56 6.13 9.44
CA ASP A 292 24.72 5.25 9.60
C ASP A 292 24.40 3.81 9.20
N HIS A 293 23.18 3.32 9.47
CA HIS A 293 22.72 2.02 8.99
C HIS A 293 22.77 1.92 7.46
N PHE A 294 22.33 2.95 6.73
CA PHE A 294 22.43 2.97 5.26
C PHE A 294 23.87 2.95 4.76
N ARG A 295 24.80 3.64 5.45
CA ARG A 295 26.24 3.60 5.11
C ARG A 295 26.81 2.19 5.18
N VAL A 296 26.46 1.43 6.22
CA VAL A 296 26.92 0.04 6.39
C VAL A 296 26.34 -0.87 5.32
N TYR A 297 25.06 -0.70 4.94
CA TYR A 297 24.46 -1.47 3.85
C TYR A 297 25.15 -1.23 2.50
N LYS A 298 25.48 0.03 2.18
CA LYS A 298 26.23 0.37 0.96
C LYS A 298 27.60 -0.32 0.93
N ALA A 299 28.31 -0.37 2.05
CA ALA A 299 29.61 -1.03 2.13
C ALA A 299 29.53 -2.55 1.93
N ARG A 300 28.41 -3.19 2.28
CA ARG A 300 28.21 -4.64 2.09
C ARG A 300 27.77 -5.02 0.67
N ALA A 301 27.10 -4.13 -0.06
CA ALA A 301 26.67 -4.37 -1.45
C ALA A 301 27.80 -4.18 -2.49
N GLN A 302 28.98 -3.71 -2.06
CA GLN A 302 30.16 -3.51 -2.89
C GLN A 302 31.15 -4.70 -2.86
N TYR A 303 30.80 -5.79 -2.16
CA TYR A 303 31.53 -7.06 -2.11
C TYR A 303 30.58 -8.20 -2.47
#